data_AF-A0A6A8AMY7-F1
#
_entry.id   AF-A0A6A8AMY7-F1
#
_cell.length_a   1.000
_cell.length_b   1.000
_cell.length_c   1.000
_cell.angle_alpha   90.00
_cell.angle_beta   90.00
_cell.angle_gamma   90.00
#
_symmetry.space_group_name_H-M   'P 1'
#
loop_
_entity.id
_entity.type
_entity.pdbx_description
1 polymer ?
#
loop_
_entity_poly.entity_id
_entity_poly.type
_entity_poly.pdbx_seq_one_letter_code
_entity_poly.pdbx_strand_id
1 'polypeptide(L)'
;MGNKERKPGIWEKYLTLWVIICILAGTILGRVFPQLSELLAILEVAHISIPIAICLFAMIYPIMVQISFGEVKKAIRTPKPIATTLFMNWAIKPFTMAFFAWLFLGDGL
;
A
#
# COMPACT_ATOMS: atom_id res chain seq x y z
N MET A 1 -10.67 33.80 8.98
CA MET A 1 -11.57 32.89 8.25
C MET A 1 -11.54 31.54 8.94
N GLY A 2 -12.67 31.16 9.56
CA GLY A 2 -12.75 30.06 10.51
C GLY A 2 -12.38 28.72 9.88
N ASN A 3 -11.38 28.06 10.48
CA ASN A 3 -11.06 26.67 10.22
C ASN A 3 -12.26 25.83 10.66
N LYS A 4 -13.12 25.44 9.71
CA LYS A 4 -14.21 24.49 9.97
C LYS A 4 -13.54 23.13 10.14
N GLU A 5 -13.10 22.83 11.35
CA GLU A 5 -12.56 21.51 11.70
C GLU A 5 -13.62 20.47 11.31
N ARG A 6 -13.39 19.78 10.19
CA ARG A 6 -14.24 18.68 9.78
C ARG A 6 -14.07 17.61 10.83
N LYS A 7 -15.08 17.43 11.67
CA LYS A 7 -15.12 16.30 12.60
C LYS A 7 -14.94 15.04 11.75
N PRO A 8 -13.90 14.23 11.99
CA PRO A 8 -13.67 13.05 11.19
C PRO A 8 -14.91 12.16 11.27
N GLY A 9 -15.33 11.61 10.14
CA GLY A 9 -16.46 10.69 10.10
C GLY A 9 -16.21 9.49 11.02
N ILE A 10 -17.28 8.81 11.45
CA ILE A 10 -17.17 7.60 12.28
C ILE A 10 -16.22 6.58 11.62
N TRP A 11 -16.30 6.44 10.29
CA TRP A 11 -15.39 5.60 9.49
C TRP A 11 -13.93 6.03 9.55
N GLU A 12 -13.63 7.32 9.41
CA GLU A 12 -12.25 7.85 9.47
C GLU A 12 -11.66 7.66 10.87
N LYS A 13 -12.47 7.83 11.91
CA LYS A 13 -12.05 7.66 13.30
C LYS A 13 -11.73 6.20 13.65
N TYR A 14 -12.48 5.24 13.09
CA TYR A 14 -12.29 3.82 13.35
C TYR A 14 -11.51 3.08 12.25
N LEU A 15 -10.93 3.79 11.27
CA LEU A 15 -10.25 3.20 10.10
C LEU A 15 -9.18 2.18 10.51
N THR A 16 -8.34 2.51 11.50
CA THR A 16 -7.30 1.60 12.00
C THR A 16 -7.87 0.31 12.56
N LEU A 17 -8.97 0.38 13.31
CA LEU A 17 -9.65 -0.80 13.86
C LEU A 17 -10.26 -1.65 12.75
N TRP A 18 -10.87 -1.03 11.75
CA TRP A 18 -11.40 -1.72 10.58
C TRP A 18 -10.30 -2.43 9.77
N VAL A 19 -9.15 -1.78 9.56
CA VAL A 19 -8.01 -2.40 8.86
C VAL A 19 -7.50 -3.63 9.62
N ILE A 20 -7.37 -3.55 10.95
CA ILE A 20 -6.96 -4.70 11.77
C ILE A 20 -7.96 -5.85 11.65
N ILE A 21 -9.27 -5.55 11.73
CA ILE A 21 -10.32 -6.56 11.55
C ILE A 21 -10.23 -7.19 10.16
N CYS A 22 -10.06 -6.41 9.10
CA CYS A 22 -9.91 -6.92 7.73
C CYS A 22 -8.67 -7.81 7.56
N ILE A 23 -7.53 -7.46 8.16
CA ILE A 23 -6.31 -8.28 8.12
C ILE A 23 -6.55 -9.63 8.82
N LEU A 24 -7.13 -9.61 10.02
CA LEU A 24 -7.42 -10.83 10.79
C LEU A 24 -8.44 -11.71 10.07
N ALA A 25 -9.53 -11.13 9.60
CA ALA A 25 -10.57 -11.84 8.86
C ALA A 25 -10.00 -12.45 7.56
N GLY A 26 -9.22 -11.68 6.79
CA GLY A 26 -8.57 -12.17 5.58
C GLY A 26 -7.57 -13.29 5.85
N THR A 27 -6.80 -13.20 6.94
CA THR A 27 -5.83 -14.24 7.33
C THR A 27 -6.54 -15.55 7.73
N ILE A 28 -7.62 -15.47 8.51
CA ILE A 28 -8.41 -16.64 8.92
C ILE A 28 -9.08 -17.26 7.69
N LEU A 29 -9.71 -16.44 6.85
CA LEU A 29 -10.41 -16.90 5.65
C LEU A 29 -9.45 -17.54 4.64
N GLY A 30 -8.26 -16.95 4.44
CA GLY A 30 -7.22 -17.54 3.60
C GLY A 30 -6.67 -18.87 4.11
N ARG A 31 -6.68 -19.12 5.44
CA ARG A 31 -6.31 -20.42 6.00
C ARG A 31 -7.41 -21.47 5.89
N VAL A 32 -8.68 -21.07 6.03
CA VAL A 32 -9.83 -22.01 5.97
C VAL A 32 -10.17 -22.39 4.52
N PHE A 33 -9.94 -21.48 3.56
CA PHE A 33 -10.19 -21.71 2.13
C PHE A 33 -8.89 -21.62 1.32
N PRO A 34 -8.02 -22.65 1.36
CA PRO A 34 -6.78 -22.69 0.57
C PRO A 34 -7.04 -22.70 -0.95
N GLN A 35 -8.25 -23.09 -1.36
CA GLN A 35 -8.71 -23.06 -2.76
C GLN A 35 -8.69 -21.65 -3.36
N LEU A 36 -8.87 -20.60 -2.55
CA LEU A 36 -8.68 -19.22 -3.01
C LEU A 36 -7.22 -18.99 -3.40
N SER A 37 -6.26 -19.44 -2.60
CA SER A 37 -4.83 -19.35 -2.94
C SER A 37 -4.49 -20.15 -4.19
N GLU A 38 -5.07 -21.34 -4.39
CA GLU A 38 -4.89 -22.13 -5.62
C GLU A 38 -5.52 -21.44 -6.84
N LEU A 39 -6.72 -20.86 -6.71
CA LEU A 39 -7.37 -20.07 -7.76
C LEU A 39 -6.52 -18.84 -8.14
N LEU A 40 -5.94 -18.15 -7.16
CA LEU A 40 -5.02 -17.04 -7.43
C LEU A 40 -3.71 -17.50 -8.08
N ALA A 41 -3.23 -18.71 -7.79
CA ALA A 41 -2.03 -19.31 -8.37
C ALA A 41 -2.25 -19.78 -9.83
N ILE A 42 -3.43 -20.30 -10.19
CA ILE A 42 -3.73 -20.62 -11.60
C ILE A 42 -3.98 -19.36 -12.44
N LEU A 43 -4.41 -18.26 -11.80
CA LEU A 43 -4.51 -16.92 -12.39
C LEU A 43 -3.20 -16.11 -12.26
N GLU A 44 -2.11 -16.75 -11.87
CA GLU A 44 -0.78 -16.15 -11.79
C GLU A 44 -0.09 -16.21 -13.16
N VAL A 45 0.38 -15.06 -13.63
CA VAL A 45 1.22 -14.97 -14.82
C VAL A 45 2.51 -14.28 -14.39
N ALA A 46 3.64 -14.96 -14.54
CA ALA A 46 4.97 -14.45 -14.19
C ALA A 46 5.06 -13.92 -12.74
N HIS A 47 4.64 -14.72 -11.75
CA HIS A 47 4.69 -14.37 -10.32
C HIS A 47 3.77 -13.23 -9.87
N ILE A 48 2.81 -12.82 -10.70
CA ILE A 48 1.84 -11.77 -10.38
C ILE A 48 0.43 -12.30 -10.68
N SER A 49 -0.43 -12.35 -9.65
CA SER A 49 -1.83 -12.75 -9.81
C SER A 49 -2.64 -11.66 -10.53
N ILE A 50 -3.31 -12.01 -11.63
CA ILE A 50 -4.15 -11.08 -12.41
C ILE A 50 -5.20 -10.36 -11.54
N PRO A 51 -5.93 -11.02 -10.61
CA PRO A 51 -6.91 -10.34 -9.75
C PRO A 51 -6.26 -9.26 -8.87
N ILE A 52 -5.10 -9.54 -8.29
CA ILE A 52 -4.37 -8.60 -7.44
C ILE A 52 -3.89 -7.41 -8.29
N ALA A 53 -3.38 -7.67 -9.50
CA ALA A 53 -2.96 -6.62 -10.41
C ALA A 53 -4.12 -5.67 -10.77
N ILE A 54 -5.32 -6.20 -11.03
CA ILE A 54 -6.53 -5.39 -11.29
C ILE A 54 -6.89 -4.54 -10.07
N CYS A 55 -6.88 -5.13 -8.86
CA CYS A 55 -7.15 -4.39 -7.62
C CYS A 55 -6.13 -3.26 -7.38
N LEU A 56 -4.84 -3.53 -7.58
CA LEU A 56 -3.79 -2.53 -7.46
C LEU A 56 -3.94 -1.42 -8.50
N PHE A 57 -4.25 -1.78 -9.75
CA PHE A 57 -4.51 -0.81 -10.81
C PHE A 57 -5.71 0.08 -10.47
N ALA A 58 -6.81 -0.52 -10.01
CA ALA A 58 -8.01 0.20 -9.57
C ALA A 58 -7.74 1.14 -8.39
N MET A 59 -6.76 0.84 -7.54
CA MET A 59 -6.34 1.73 -6.44
C MET A 59 -5.43 2.88 -6.91
N ILE A 60 -4.54 2.62 -7.86
CA ILE A 60 -3.59 3.61 -8.39
C ILE A 60 -4.29 4.61 -9.33
N TYR A 61 -5.21 4.11 -10.17
CA TYR A 61 -5.95 4.91 -11.15
C TYR A 61 -6.64 6.16 -10.58
N PRO A 62 -7.44 6.12 -9.49
CA PRO A 62 -8.10 7.29 -8.95
C PRO A 62 -7.11 8.35 -8.47
N ILE A 63 -5.99 7.92 -7.87
CA ILE A 63 -4.93 8.84 -7.43
C ILE A 63 -4.30 9.53 -8.64
N MET A 64 -4.04 8.79 -9.72
CA MET A 64 -3.47 9.34 -10.96
C MET A 64 -4.39 10.38 -11.61
N VAL A 65 -5.69 10.12 -11.70
CA VAL A 65 -6.67 11.02 -12.32
C VAL A 65 -6.94 12.27 -11.47
N GLN A 66 -6.80 12.18 -10.14
CA GLN A 66 -6.93 13.32 -9.24
C GLN A 66 -5.75 14.30 -9.32
N ILE A 67 -4.58 13.84 -9.79
CA ILE A 67 -3.38 14.68 -9.92
C ILE A 67 -3.46 15.50 -11.21
N SER A 68 -3.49 16.83 -11.08
CA SER A 68 -3.45 17.74 -12.23
C SER A 68 -2.03 17.91 -12.79
N PHE A 69 -1.90 18.11 -14.10
CA PHE A 69 -0.59 18.39 -14.74
C PHE A 69 0.14 19.62 -14.17
N GLY A 70 -0.62 20.60 -13.65
CA GLY A 70 -0.06 21.78 -12.99
C GLY A 70 0.68 21.45 -11.70
N GLU A 71 0.17 20.51 -10.92
CA GLU A 71 0.79 20.03 -9.68
C GLU A 71 2.11 19.30 -9.98
N VAL A 72 2.13 18.47 -11.02
CA VAL A 72 3.35 17.77 -11.49
C VAL A 72 4.42 18.78 -11.91
N LYS A 73 4.06 19.82 -12.67
CA LYS A 73 5.01 20.86 -13.09
C LYS A 73 5.56 21.64 -11.89
N LYS A 74 4.73 21.92 -10.89
CA LYS A 74 5.15 22.58 -9.64
C LYS A 74 6.09 21.69 -8.84
N ALA A 75 5.79 20.40 -8.76
CA ALA A 75 6.62 19.40 -8.11
C ALA A 75 8.04 19.38 -8.72
N ILE A 76 8.15 19.33 -10.06
CA ILE A 76 9.45 19.36 -10.75
C ILE A 76 10.27 20.64 -10.44
N ARG A 77 9.62 21.79 -10.25
CA ARG A 77 10.29 23.05 -9.90
C ARG A 77 10.79 23.10 -8.45
N THR A 78 10.32 22.21 -7.58
CA THR A 78 10.76 22.11 -6.17
C THR A 78 11.30 20.70 -5.88
N PRO A 79 12.51 20.37 -6.34
CA PRO A 79 13.04 19.00 -6.27
C PRO A 79 13.48 18.60 -4.86
N LYS A 80 13.87 19.55 -3.99
CA LYS A 80 14.33 19.24 -2.62
C LYS A 80 13.37 18.31 -1.84
N PRO A 81 12.08 18.65 -1.66
CA PRO A 81 11.16 17.79 -0.92
C PRO A 81 10.88 16.44 -1.61
N ILE A 82 10.89 16.41 -2.94
CA ILE A 82 10.65 15.19 -3.73
C ILE A 82 11.84 14.25 -3.62
N ALA A 83 13.06 14.78 -3.75
CA ALA A 83 14.29 14.03 -3.61
C ALA A 83 14.42 13.44 -2.21
N THR A 84 14.10 14.20 -1.16
CA THR A 84 14.08 13.67 0.21
C THR A 84 13.05 12.55 0.37
N THR A 85 11.83 12.75 -0.13
CA THR A 85 10.78 11.70 -0.06
C THR A 85 11.18 10.45 -0.84
N LEU A 86 11.73 10.61 -2.05
CA LEU A 86 12.20 9.50 -2.88
C LEU A 86 13.36 8.76 -2.21
N PHE A 87 14.33 9.49 -1.66
CA PHE A 87 15.45 8.90 -0.92
C PHE A 87 14.94 8.09 0.28
N MET A 88 14.02 8.64 1.09
CA MET A 88 13.44 7.92 2.21
C MET A 88 12.62 6.70 1.74
N ASN A 89 11.82 6.85 0.69
CA ASN A 89 10.92 5.80 0.20
C ASN A 89 11.67 4.66 -0.51
N TRP A 90 12.72 4.96 -1.27
CA TRP A 90 13.46 3.98 -2.07
C TRP A 90 14.80 3.56 -1.48
N ALA A 91 15.48 4.40 -0.70
CA ALA A 91 16.78 4.07 -0.11
C ALA A 91 16.71 3.67 1.36
N ILE A 92 15.66 4.03 2.10
CA ILE A 92 15.53 3.60 3.49
C ILE A 92 14.58 2.42 3.58
N LYS A 93 13.38 2.54 3.02
CA LYS A 93 12.35 1.51 3.13
C LYS A 93 12.80 0.09 2.75
N PRO A 94 13.47 -0.19 1.60
CA PRO A 94 13.87 -1.55 1.28
C PRO A 94 15.00 -2.07 2.17
N PHE A 95 15.92 -1.21 2.60
CA PHE A 95 16.99 -1.60 3.51
C PHE A 95 16.46 -1.87 4.92
N THR A 96 15.52 -1.05 5.39
CA THR A 96 14.80 -1.30 6.64
C THR A 96 14.01 -2.60 6.58
N MET A 97 13.33 -2.89 5.45
CA MET A 97 12.63 -4.16 5.25
C MET A 97 13.60 -5.35 5.25
N ALA A 98 14.73 -5.26 4.55
CA ALA A 98 15.75 -6.29 4.53
C ALA A 98 16.42 -6.49 5.90
N PHE A 99 16.69 -5.40 6.62
CA PHE A 99 17.23 -5.44 7.99
C PHE A 99 16.27 -6.14 8.95
N PHE A 100 14.99 -5.80 8.93
CA PHE A 100 13.99 -6.48 9.76
C PHE A 100 13.77 -7.93 9.32
N ALA A 101 13.77 -8.21 8.01
CA ALA A 101 13.67 -9.57 7.51
C ALA A 101 14.87 -10.41 8.00
N TRP A 102 16.08 -9.88 7.94
CA TRP A 102 17.27 -10.53 8.48
C TRP A 102 17.20 -10.71 10.01
N LEU A 103 16.73 -9.71 10.75
CA LEU A 103 16.67 -9.78 12.22
C LEU A 103 15.61 -10.77 12.74
N PHE A 104 14.46 -10.89 12.06
CA PHE A 104 13.35 -11.76 12.51
C PHE A 104 13.27 -13.11 11.78
N LEU A 105 13.75 -13.21 10.53
CA LEU A 105 13.75 -14.46 9.75
C LEU A 105 15.15 -15.05 9.53
N GLY A 106 16.22 -14.33 9.91
CA GLY A 106 17.61 -14.74 9.70
C GLY A 106 18.15 -15.81 10.67
N ASP A 107 17.29 -16.73 11.12
CA ASP A 107 17.68 -18.01 11.71
C ASP A 107 17.44 -19.15 10.71
N GLY A 108 18.14 -19.10 9.56
CA GLY A 108 18.01 -20.14 8.52
C GLY A 108 18.66 -19.84 7.16
N LEU A 109 19.89 -19.32 7.12
CA LEU A 109 20.80 -19.43 5.97
C LEU A 109 21.87 -20.48 6.26
#